data_AF-D7BF27-F1
#
_entry.id   AF-D7BF27-F1
#
_cell.length_a   1.000
_cell.length_b   1.000
_cell.length_c   1.000
_cell.angle_alpha   90.00
_cell.angle_beta   90.00
_cell.angle_gamma   90.00
#
_symmetry.space_group_name_H-M   'P 1'
#
loop_
_entity.id
_entity.type
_entity.pdbx_description
1 polymer ?
#
loop_
_entity_poly.entity_id
_entity_poly.type
_entity_poly.pdbx_seq_one_letter_code
_entity_poly.pdbx_strand_id
1 'polypeptide(L)'
;MSWLLWALWVAVLPWLLRSGAGSRLGHPGPAWLRWLGGGCWLALALVGAVLWVGGSERLLAGSLAFSGFLLALLALWGGDLLWAARFKLGWVAALALWVGSGATLLLGLPPSSLVLAGLLGVLGAQAIGLMGNLEARARLLWLWQQTRGWMVLLALSVLIRIPVPLWPEGFALVSLMQMSLIGLAAILWGWEKVGPRILLMGGVAFSLGLGVELLGSRSGFPFGHYSYASAPPPTLLGVPLIVPLGWFGMVLAAHGLALGRPWLTGLLVVAWDLGLEALMPSQGYWVWQDPHPLWYGAPLQNYLAWFAMGATLSWIYLRLGQGLLLGGGLAWAYRLEGLFLPMGLALFGLWPAALMCGVAMNALAWWGVRSEGPPGPRRCRYSSAAWFSRDSREVAP
;
A
#
# COMPACT_ATOMS: atom_id res chain seq x y z
N MET A 1 -25.31 -15.28 -18.87
CA MET A 1 -24.77 -14.27 -19.81
C MET A 1 -24.19 -15.03 -20.99
N SER A 2 -24.75 -14.90 -22.20
CA SER A 2 -24.32 -15.73 -23.34
C SER A 2 -22.91 -15.31 -23.78
N TRP A 3 -22.04 -16.30 -24.01
CA TRP A 3 -20.67 -16.13 -24.51
C TRP A 3 -20.62 -15.33 -25.83
N LEU A 4 -21.71 -15.36 -26.60
CA LEU A 4 -21.91 -14.58 -27.82
C LEU A 4 -21.90 -13.06 -27.60
N LEU A 5 -22.46 -12.56 -26.50
CA LEU A 5 -22.42 -11.13 -26.18
C LEU A 5 -21.00 -10.68 -25.82
N TRP A 6 -20.29 -11.48 -25.02
CA TRP A 6 -18.88 -11.24 -24.72
C TRP A 6 -18.05 -11.27 -26.00
N ALA A 7 -18.27 -12.23 -26.89
CA ALA A 7 -17.56 -12.33 -28.16
C ALA A 7 -17.83 -11.15 -29.10
N LEU A 8 -19.09 -10.70 -29.23
CA LEU A 8 -19.45 -9.54 -30.04
C LEU A 8 -18.91 -8.23 -29.45
N TRP A 9 -18.97 -8.04 -28.14
CA TRP A 9 -18.41 -6.87 -27.46
C TRP A 9 -16.88 -6.82 -27.53
N VAL A 10 -16.21 -7.97 -27.34
CA VAL A 10 -14.75 -8.11 -27.41
C VAL A 10 -14.25 -8.00 -28.85
N ALA A 11 -15.03 -8.37 -29.87
CA ALA A 11 -14.59 -8.30 -31.27
C ALA A 11 -14.89 -6.95 -31.95
N VAL A 12 -16.06 -6.36 -31.70
CA VAL A 12 -16.53 -5.17 -32.43
C VAL A 12 -15.83 -3.90 -31.93
N LEU A 13 -15.60 -3.78 -30.61
CA LEU A 13 -14.99 -2.58 -30.03
C LEU A 13 -13.52 -2.39 -30.44
N PRO A 14 -12.63 -3.42 -30.41
CA PRO A 14 -11.27 -3.29 -30.90
C PRO A 14 -11.17 -3.08 -32.41
N TRP A 15 -12.11 -3.63 -33.19
CA TRP A 15 -12.17 -3.39 -34.63
C TRP A 15 -12.50 -1.93 -34.95
N LEU A 16 -13.47 -1.33 -34.27
CA LEU A 16 -13.81 0.10 -34.38
C LEU A 16 -12.70 1.02 -33.88
N LEU A 17 -12.00 0.61 -32.83
CA LEU A 17 -10.83 1.35 -32.32
C LEU A 17 -9.67 1.28 -33.31
N ARG A 18 -9.41 0.12 -33.92
CA ARG A 18 -8.35 -0.08 -34.93
C ARG A 18 -8.62 0.64 -36.24
N SER A 19 -9.87 0.68 -36.72
CA SER A 19 -10.24 1.36 -37.96
C SER A 19 -10.13 2.89 -37.87
N GLY A 20 -10.04 3.45 -36.66
CA GLY A 20 -9.69 4.86 -36.39
C GLY A 20 -8.30 5.09 -35.77
N ALA A 21 -7.51 4.04 -35.50
CA ALA A 21 -6.23 4.06 -34.78
C ALA A 21 -5.01 4.47 -35.62
N GLY A 22 -5.22 5.11 -36.77
CA GLY A 22 -4.13 5.77 -37.50
C GLY A 22 -3.64 7.07 -36.85
N SER A 23 -4.36 7.62 -35.86
CA SER A 23 -3.96 8.87 -35.24
C SER A 23 -3.16 8.63 -33.97
N ARG A 24 -1.90 9.06 -33.98
CA ARG A 24 -1.13 9.41 -32.78
C ARG A 24 -2.08 10.11 -31.79
N LEU A 25 -2.22 9.63 -30.55
CA LEU A 25 -2.85 10.47 -29.51
C LEU A 25 -2.07 11.80 -29.55
N GLY A 26 -2.79 12.92 -29.58
CA GLY A 26 -2.18 14.25 -29.66
C GLY A 26 -1.24 14.52 -28.49
N HIS A 27 -0.63 15.70 -28.45
CA HIS A 27 0.26 16.07 -27.36
C HIS A 27 -0.37 15.80 -25.97
N PRO A 28 0.39 15.21 -25.03
CA PRO A 28 -0.11 14.90 -23.70
C PRO A 28 -0.73 16.14 -23.06
N GLY A 29 -1.89 15.96 -22.43
CA GLY A 29 -2.49 17.00 -21.60
C GLY A 29 -1.66 17.29 -20.36
N PRO A 30 -2.10 18.23 -19.52
CA PRO A 30 -1.46 18.50 -18.24
C PRO A 30 -1.34 17.24 -17.35
N ALA A 31 -0.18 17.05 -16.72
CA ALA A 31 0.11 15.88 -15.89
C ALA A 31 -0.86 15.67 -14.72
N TRP A 32 -1.50 16.74 -14.22
CA TRP A 32 -2.49 16.68 -13.13
C TRP A 32 -3.76 15.92 -13.52
N LEU A 33 -4.05 15.77 -14.81
CA LEU A 33 -5.21 15.01 -15.31
C LEU A 33 -5.12 13.52 -14.96
N ARG A 34 -3.90 12.98 -14.77
CA ARG A 34 -3.71 11.60 -14.28
C ARG A 34 -4.28 11.43 -12.88
N TRP A 35 -3.99 12.39 -12.00
CA TRP A 35 -4.46 12.38 -10.62
C TRP A 35 -5.94 12.68 -10.52
N LEU A 36 -6.43 13.67 -11.28
CA LEU A 36 -7.87 13.95 -11.32
C LEU A 36 -8.63 12.74 -11.84
N GLY A 37 -8.20 12.17 -12.98
CA GLY A 37 -8.84 10.99 -13.57
C GLY A 37 -8.81 9.79 -12.63
N GLY A 38 -7.66 9.50 -12.03
CA GLY A 38 -7.52 8.45 -11.03
C GLY A 38 -8.44 8.65 -9.82
N GLY A 39 -8.49 9.87 -9.29
CA GLY A 39 -9.35 10.24 -8.16
C GLY A 39 -10.84 10.11 -8.49
N CYS A 40 -11.27 10.59 -9.66
CA CYS A 40 -12.66 10.46 -10.11
C CYS A 40 -13.09 8.99 -10.27
N TRP A 41 -12.24 8.16 -10.87
CA TRP A 41 -12.55 6.74 -11.05
C TRP A 41 -12.51 5.96 -9.73
N LEU A 42 -11.61 6.30 -8.81
CA LEU A 42 -11.60 5.77 -7.44
C LEU A 42 -12.85 6.17 -6.67
N ALA A 43 -13.31 7.42 -6.79
CA ALA A 43 -14.56 7.86 -6.18
C ALA A 43 -15.75 7.04 -6.72
N LEU A 44 -15.80 6.77 -8.03
CA LEU A 44 -16.81 5.90 -8.62
C LEU A 44 -16.72 4.47 -8.09
N ALA A 45 -15.50 3.94 -7.93
CA ALA A 45 -15.28 2.63 -7.34
C ALA A 45 -15.80 2.55 -5.90
N LEU A 46 -15.57 3.61 -5.11
CA LEU A 46 -16.10 3.74 -3.74
C LEU A 46 -17.62 3.80 -3.72
N VAL A 47 -18.25 4.55 -4.63
CA VAL A 47 -19.72 4.55 -4.79
C VAL A 47 -20.21 3.13 -5.08
N GLY A 48 -19.55 2.40 -5.98
CA GLY A 48 -19.88 0.99 -6.26
C GLY A 48 -19.79 0.10 -5.00
N ALA A 49 -18.74 0.27 -4.20
CA ALA A 49 -18.57 -0.48 -2.95
C ALA A 49 -19.66 -0.13 -1.92
N VAL A 50 -20.01 1.16 -1.77
CA VAL A 50 -21.09 1.60 -0.88
C VAL A 50 -22.44 1.03 -1.32
N LEU A 51 -22.74 1.06 -2.63
CA LEU A 51 -23.96 0.47 -3.18
C LEU A 51 -24.01 -1.05 -2.93
N TRP A 52 -22.87 -1.73 -3.05
CA TRP A 52 -22.77 -3.17 -2.79
C TRP A 52 -23.13 -3.49 -1.34
N VAL A 53 -22.56 -2.76 -0.39
CA VAL A 53 -22.83 -2.92 1.04
C VAL A 53 -24.26 -2.51 1.39
N GLY A 54 -24.78 -1.44 0.77
CA GLY A 54 -26.14 -0.94 0.97
C GLY A 54 -27.25 -1.82 0.36
N GLY A 55 -26.92 -3.01 -0.14
CA GLY A 55 -27.91 -3.96 -0.67
C GLY A 55 -28.52 -3.55 -2.02
N SER A 56 -27.88 -2.63 -2.74
CA SER A 56 -28.30 -2.26 -4.09
C SER A 56 -28.08 -3.43 -5.08
N GLU A 57 -28.58 -3.27 -6.30
CA GLU A 57 -28.41 -4.28 -7.34
C GLU A 57 -26.94 -4.65 -7.55
N ARG A 58 -26.61 -5.93 -7.35
CA ARG A 58 -25.22 -6.44 -7.39
C ARG A 58 -24.53 -6.16 -8.71
N LEU A 59 -25.26 -6.24 -9.82
CA LEU A 59 -24.67 -5.98 -11.14
C LEU A 59 -24.20 -4.53 -11.25
N LEU A 60 -25.04 -3.55 -10.86
CA LEU A 60 -24.69 -2.14 -10.88
C LEU A 60 -23.50 -1.84 -9.94
N ALA A 61 -23.63 -2.26 -8.68
CA ALA A 61 -22.64 -2.01 -7.65
C ALA A 61 -21.27 -2.61 -8.00
N GLY A 62 -21.26 -3.87 -8.44
CA GLY A 62 -20.05 -4.58 -8.86
C GLY A 62 -19.41 -3.96 -10.11
N SER A 63 -20.22 -3.51 -11.06
CA SER A 63 -19.73 -2.85 -12.28
C SER A 63 -18.99 -1.56 -11.97
N LEU A 64 -19.56 -0.73 -11.09
CA LEU A 64 -18.96 0.53 -10.65
C LEU A 64 -17.68 0.30 -9.85
N ALA A 65 -17.72 -0.61 -8.87
CA ALA A 65 -16.57 -0.95 -8.02
C ALA A 65 -15.39 -1.46 -8.84
N PHE A 66 -15.64 -2.49 -9.67
CA PHE A 66 -14.60 -3.15 -10.44
C PHE A 66 -14.05 -2.28 -11.58
N SER A 67 -14.95 -1.70 -12.40
CA SER A 67 -14.51 -0.91 -13.54
C SER A 67 -13.88 0.41 -13.10
N GLY A 68 -14.42 1.05 -12.07
CA GLY A 68 -13.84 2.27 -11.48
C GLY A 68 -12.41 2.04 -11.01
N PHE A 69 -12.13 0.94 -10.33
CA PHE A 69 -10.76 0.58 -9.93
C PHE A 69 -9.82 0.44 -11.14
N LEU A 70 -10.23 -0.33 -12.16
CA LEU A 70 -9.39 -0.55 -13.34
C LEU A 70 -9.17 0.74 -14.15
N LEU A 71 -10.20 1.59 -14.26
CA LEU A 71 -10.09 2.89 -14.93
C LEU A 71 -9.17 3.85 -14.17
N ALA A 72 -9.17 3.80 -12.83
CA ALA A 72 -8.23 4.55 -12.03
C ALA A 72 -6.77 4.11 -12.27
N LEU A 73 -6.52 2.80 -12.41
CA LEU A 73 -5.20 2.27 -12.76
C LEU A 73 -4.74 2.75 -14.14
N LEU A 74 -5.62 2.78 -15.14
CA LEU A 74 -5.28 3.32 -16.47
C LEU A 74 -4.95 4.82 -16.41
N ALA A 75 -5.70 5.58 -15.61
CA ALA A 75 -5.48 7.01 -15.45
C ALA A 75 -4.08 7.34 -14.87
N LEU A 76 -3.54 6.47 -14.01
CA LEU A 76 -2.24 6.67 -13.34
C LEU A 76 -1.07 6.87 -14.31
N TRP A 77 -1.05 6.13 -15.43
CA TRP A 77 0.04 6.17 -16.41
C TRP A 77 -0.37 6.79 -17.75
N GLY A 78 -1.67 6.93 -18.00
CA GLY A 78 -2.20 7.35 -19.30
C GLY A 78 -3.26 8.45 -19.29
N GLY A 79 -3.70 8.95 -18.13
CA GLY A 79 -4.84 9.89 -18.04
C GLY A 79 -4.68 11.19 -18.84
N ASP A 80 -3.45 11.73 -18.87
CA ASP A 80 -3.08 12.91 -19.67
C ASP A 80 -3.05 12.62 -21.19
N LEU A 81 -2.70 11.40 -21.59
CA LEU A 81 -2.72 10.97 -22.99
C LEU A 81 -4.15 10.68 -23.48
N LEU A 82 -5.00 10.16 -22.60
CA LEU A 82 -6.42 9.93 -22.88
C LEU A 82 -7.16 11.27 -23.09
N TRP A 83 -6.75 12.33 -22.41
CA TRP A 83 -7.32 13.68 -22.62
C TRP A 83 -7.18 14.18 -24.07
N ALA A 84 -6.06 13.85 -24.72
CA ALA A 84 -5.84 14.19 -26.12
C ALA A 84 -6.82 13.46 -27.06
N ALA A 85 -7.36 12.32 -26.64
CA ALA A 85 -8.38 11.54 -27.36
C ALA A 85 -9.78 11.62 -26.76
N ARG A 86 -10.07 12.58 -25.87
CA ARG A 86 -11.36 12.68 -25.16
C ARG A 86 -12.60 12.60 -26.04
N PHE A 87 -12.56 13.21 -27.24
CA PHE A 87 -13.68 13.15 -28.17
C PHE A 87 -13.85 11.76 -28.80
N LYS A 88 -12.74 11.10 -29.18
CA LYS A 88 -12.79 9.73 -29.70
C LYS A 88 -13.25 8.74 -28.63
N LEU A 89 -12.75 8.88 -27.41
CA LEU A 89 -13.18 8.08 -26.27
C LEU A 89 -14.66 8.31 -25.94
N GLY A 90 -15.14 9.56 -26.02
CA GLY A 90 -16.56 9.90 -25.86
C GLY A 90 -17.45 9.23 -26.91
N TRP A 91 -17.02 9.20 -28.18
CA TRP A 91 -17.74 8.49 -29.24
C TRP A 91 -17.79 6.98 -29.01
N VAL A 92 -16.68 6.37 -28.59
CA VAL A 92 -16.65 4.93 -28.30
C VAL A 92 -17.51 4.60 -27.08
N ALA A 93 -17.54 5.45 -26.06
CA ALA A 93 -18.44 5.31 -24.93
C ALA A 93 -19.92 5.40 -25.33
N ALA A 94 -20.26 6.36 -26.19
CA ALA A 94 -21.62 6.52 -26.72
C ALA A 94 -22.05 5.30 -27.56
N LEU A 95 -21.15 4.78 -28.39
CA LEU A 95 -21.41 3.59 -29.20
C LEU A 95 -21.55 2.33 -28.34
N ALA A 96 -20.71 2.17 -27.31
CA ALA A 96 -20.84 1.12 -26.32
C ALA A 96 -22.21 1.16 -25.62
N LEU A 97 -22.66 2.35 -25.18
CA LEU A 97 -23.98 2.52 -24.59
C LEU A 97 -25.12 2.23 -25.57
N TRP A 98 -24.95 2.58 -26.85
CA TRP A 98 -25.95 2.31 -27.89
C TRP A 98 -26.08 0.80 -28.18
N VAL A 99 -24.97 0.10 -28.36
CA VAL A 99 -24.94 -1.36 -28.53
C VAL A 99 -25.46 -2.06 -27.28
N GLY A 100 -25.09 -1.57 -26.10
CA GLY A 100 -25.57 -2.07 -24.80
C GLY A 100 -27.08 -1.91 -24.67
N SER A 101 -27.63 -0.78 -25.11
CA SER A 101 -29.08 -0.52 -25.16
C SER A 101 -29.82 -1.55 -26.01
N GLY A 102 -29.33 -1.82 -27.22
CA GLY A 102 -29.91 -2.85 -28.09
C GLY A 102 -29.86 -4.24 -27.47
N ALA A 103 -28.72 -4.64 -26.90
CA ALA A 103 -28.55 -5.94 -26.26
C ALA A 103 -29.45 -6.12 -25.03
N THR A 104 -29.62 -5.06 -24.23
CA THR A 104 -30.44 -5.08 -23.02
C THR A 104 -31.90 -5.31 -23.36
N LEU A 105 -32.41 -4.61 -24.38
CA LEU A 105 -33.78 -4.77 -24.88
C LEU A 105 -34.01 -6.15 -25.51
N LEU A 106 -33.09 -6.60 -26.38
CA LEU A 106 -33.24 -7.86 -27.11
C LEU A 106 -33.18 -9.10 -26.20
N LEU A 107 -32.44 -9.03 -25.09
CA LEU A 107 -32.18 -10.17 -24.21
C LEU A 107 -32.89 -10.08 -22.87
N GLY A 108 -33.75 -9.07 -22.68
CA GLY A 108 -34.48 -8.85 -21.43
C GLY A 108 -33.59 -8.67 -20.21
N LEU A 109 -32.43 -8.02 -20.38
CA LEU A 109 -31.48 -7.80 -19.29
C LEU A 109 -31.93 -6.63 -18.40
N PRO A 110 -31.50 -6.59 -17.12
CA PRO A 110 -31.82 -5.46 -16.25
C PRO A 110 -31.18 -4.16 -16.77
N PRO A 111 -31.76 -2.97 -16.50
CA PRO A 111 -31.21 -1.68 -16.95
C PRO A 111 -29.77 -1.41 -16.50
N SER A 112 -29.35 -1.97 -15.37
CA SER A 112 -27.97 -1.92 -14.86
C SER A 112 -26.93 -2.54 -15.80
N SER A 113 -27.34 -3.44 -16.69
CA SER A 113 -26.47 -4.03 -17.71
C SER A 113 -25.98 -2.99 -18.72
N LEU A 114 -26.69 -1.87 -18.90
CA LEU A 114 -26.24 -0.71 -19.67
C LEU A 114 -25.04 -0.02 -19.02
N VAL A 115 -25.06 0.09 -17.68
CA VAL A 115 -23.96 0.70 -16.92
C VAL A 115 -22.72 -0.17 -17.04
N LEU A 116 -22.87 -1.49 -16.88
CA LEU A 116 -21.76 -2.44 -17.12
C LEU A 116 -21.21 -2.31 -18.53
N ALA A 117 -22.07 -2.33 -19.54
CA ALA A 117 -21.70 -2.21 -20.95
C ALA A 117 -20.95 -0.91 -21.24
N GLY A 118 -21.45 0.22 -20.75
CA GLY A 118 -20.80 1.52 -20.88
C GLY A 118 -19.43 1.55 -20.21
N LEU A 119 -19.32 1.07 -18.96
CA LEU A 119 -18.07 1.06 -18.22
C LEU A 119 -17.01 0.12 -18.84
N LEU A 120 -17.40 -1.07 -19.27
CA LEU A 120 -16.52 -1.99 -20.00
C LEU A 120 -16.10 -1.41 -21.36
N GLY A 121 -17.02 -0.72 -22.05
CA GLY A 121 -16.72 -0.02 -23.29
C GLY A 121 -15.67 1.08 -23.09
N VAL A 122 -15.86 1.91 -22.07
CA VAL A 122 -14.89 2.97 -21.69
C VAL A 122 -13.56 2.36 -21.29
N LEU A 123 -13.56 1.31 -20.47
CA LEU A 123 -12.36 0.59 -20.03
C LEU A 123 -11.60 0.01 -21.22
N GLY A 124 -12.29 -0.72 -22.10
CA GLY A 124 -11.70 -1.30 -23.31
C GLY A 124 -11.13 -0.23 -24.24
N ALA A 125 -11.88 0.86 -24.46
CA ALA A 125 -11.44 1.97 -25.30
C ALA A 125 -10.17 2.65 -24.76
N GLN A 126 -10.12 2.92 -23.45
CA GLN A 126 -8.95 3.50 -22.81
C GLN A 126 -7.76 2.55 -22.84
N ALA A 127 -7.97 1.27 -22.50
CA ALA A 127 -6.91 0.26 -22.51
C ALA A 127 -6.31 0.08 -23.91
N ILE A 128 -7.15 -0.07 -24.93
CA ILE A 128 -6.71 -0.22 -26.32
C ILE A 128 -6.06 1.07 -26.84
N GLY A 129 -6.62 2.24 -26.51
CA GLY A 129 -6.07 3.53 -26.90
C GLY A 129 -4.67 3.77 -26.32
N LEU A 130 -4.49 3.48 -25.02
CA LEU A 130 -3.18 3.55 -24.37
C LEU A 130 -2.22 2.50 -24.91
N MET A 131 -2.69 1.26 -25.05
CA MET A 131 -1.89 0.21 -25.66
C MET A 131 -1.64 0.47 -27.15
N GLY A 132 -2.33 1.38 -27.83
CA GLY A 132 -2.00 1.80 -29.20
C GLY A 132 -0.93 2.90 -29.25
N ASN A 133 -0.63 3.53 -28.12
CA ASN A 133 0.25 4.69 -28.04
C ASN A 133 1.67 4.30 -27.59
N LEU A 134 2.68 4.74 -28.35
CA LEU A 134 4.09 4.44 -28.06
C LEU A 134 4.58 5.06 -26.74
N GLU A 135 4.18 6.29 -26.43
CA GLU A 135 4.55 6.97 -25.19
C GLU A 135 3.91 6.30 -23.96
N ALA A 136 2.63 5.91 -24.06
CA ALA A 136 1.94 5.19 -22.99
C ALA A 136 2.59 3.82 -22.72
N ARG A 137 2.94 3.06 -23.77
CA ARG A 137 3.71 1.82 -23.64
C ARG A 137 5.10 2.06 -23.04
N ALA A 138 5.79 3.13 -23.45
CA ALA A 138 7.10 3.48 -22.91
C ALA A 138 7.02 3.81 -21.40
N ARG A 139 5.98 4.55 -20.98
CA ARG A 139 5.72 4.82 -19.55
C ARG A 139 5.41 3.55 -18.77
N LEU A 140 4.60 2.65 -19.33
CA LEU A 140 4.28 1.37 -18.70
C LEU A 140 5.53 0.47 -18.58
N LEU A 141 6.34 0.39 -19.63
CA LEU A 141 7.62 -0.33 -19.61
C LEU A 141 8.60 0.28 -18.61
N TRP A 142 8.67 1.61 -18.53
CA TRP A 142 9.48 2.30 -17.53
C TRP A 142 9.01 1.95 -16.12
N LEU A 143 7.71 2.00 -15.83
CA LEU A 143 7.15 1.60 -14.54
C LEU A 143 7.50 0.15 -14.19
N TRP A 144 7.36 -0.76 -15.17
CA TRP A 144 7.75 -2.16 -15.01
C TRP A 144 9.24 -2.31 -14.68
N GLN A 145 10.12 -1.59 -15.40
CA GLN A 145 11.57 -1.61 -15.15
C GLN A 145 11.98 -1.03 -13.79
N GLN A 146 11.22 -0.07 -13.27
CA GLN A 146 11.45 0.49 -11.94
C GLN A 146 10.85 -0.35 -10.80
N THR A 147 9.86 -1.20 -11.11
CA THR A 147 9.19 -2.04 -10.11
C THR A 147 10.12 -3.15 -9.66
N ARG A 148 10.58 -3.07 -8.41
CA ARG A 148 11.42 -4.09 -7.76
C ARG A 148 10.56 -5.13 -7.04
N GLY A 149 11.07 -6.34 -6.86
CA GLY A 149 10.33 -7.43 -6.22
C GLY A 149 9.83 -7.09 -4.80
N TRP A 150 10.63 -6.35 -4.03
CA TRP A 150 10.23 -5.90 -2.68
C TRP A 150 9.03 -4.94 -2.68
N MET A 151 8.86 -4.13 -3.74
CA MET A 151 7.72 -3.22 -3.86
C MET A 151 6.41 -3.99 -4.03
N VAL A 152 6.46 -5.10 -4.78
CA VAL A 152 5.30 -5.98 -4.98
C VAL A 152 4.90 -6.63 -3.66
N LEU A 153 5.86 -7.16 -2.89
CA LEU A 153 5.60 -7.74 -1.58
C LEU A 153 5.00 -6.71 -0.61
N LEU A 154 5.50 -5.48 -0.63
CA LEU A 154 4.97 -4.39 0.19
C LEU A 154 3.55 -3.97 -0.25
N ALA A 155 3.26 -3.95 -1.55
CA ALA A 155 1.91 -3.72 -2.03
C ALA A 155 0.96 -4.85 -1.59
N LEU A 156 1.40 -6.11 -1.68
CA LEU A 156 0.63 -7.27 -1.21
C LEU A 156 0.38 -7.23 0.29
N SER A 157 1.35 -6.78 1.11
CA SER A 157 1.15 -6.65 2.56
C SER A 157 0.08 -5.62 2.91
N VAL A 158 -0.15 -4.61 2.06
CA VAL A 158 -1.28 -3.68 2.22
C VAL A 158 -2.58 -4.34 1.76
N LEU A 159 -2.58 -4.96 0.59
CA LEU A 159 -3.78 -5.54 -0.02
C LEU A 159 -4.40 -6.65 0.83
N ILE A 160 -3.58 -7.47 1.49
CA ILE A 160 -4.07 -8.57 2.32
C ILE A 160 -4.87 -8.09 3.56
N ARG A 161 -4.76 -6.81 3.95
CA ARG A 161 -5.53 -6.24 5.07
C ARG A 161 -6.95 -5.85 4.69
N ILE A 162 -7.22 -5.63 3.40
CA ILE A 162 -8.53 -5.15 2.93
C ILE A 162 -9.68 -6.08 3.38
N PRO A 163 -9.54 -7.42 3.34
CA PRO A 163 -10.60 -8.34 3.77
C PRO A 163 -10.78 -8.44 5.29
N VAL A 164 -9.88 -7.89 6.12
CA VAL A 164 -9.91 -8.10 7.59
C VAL A 164 -11.25 -7.74 8.24
N PRO A 165 -11.89 -6.59 7.93
CA PRO A 165 -13.20 -6.27 8.51
C PRO A 165 -14.32 -7.24 8.10
N LEU A 166 -14.12 -7.99 7.01
CA LEU A 166 -15.08 -8.96 6.48
C LEU A 166 -14.78 -10.39 6.94
N TRP A 167 -13.60 -10.64 7.52
CA TRP A 167 -13.20 -11.94 8.04
C TRP A 167 -12.41 -11.80 9.36
N PRO A 168 -13.08 -11.45 10.47
CA PRO A 168 -12.43 -11.23 11.77
C PRO A 168 -11.68 -12.46 12.29
N GLU A 169 -12.19 -13.67 12.04
CA GLU A 169 -11.56 -14.93 12.46
C GLU A 169 -10.22 -15.15 11.77
N GLY A 170 -10.04 -14.58 10.57
CA GLY A 170 -8.80 -14.62 9.80
C GLY A 170 -7.74 -13.62 10.27
N PHE A 171 -8.04 -12.75 11.23
CA PHE A 171 -7.14 -11.64 11.63
C PHE A 171 -5.72 -12.10 12.00
N ALA A 172 -5.59 -13.23 12.70
CA ALA A 172 -4.29 -13.80 13.07
C ALA A 172 -3.46 -14.24 11.89
N LEU A 173 -4.07 -15.01 11.00
CA LEU A 173 -3.42 -15.49 9.80
C LEU A 173 -3.01 -14.32 8.90
N VAL A 174 -3.92 -13.39 8.67
CA VAL A 174 -3.68 -12.20 7.84
C VAL A 174 -2.58 -11.33 8.42
N SER A 175 -2.57 -11.08 9.73
CA SER A 175 -1.53 -10.28 10.39
C SER A 175 -0.16 -10.94 10.30
N LEU A 176 -0.08 -12.27 10.47
CA LEU A 176 1.18 -13.01 10.29
C LEU A 176 1.64 -12.99 8.83
N MET A 177 0.75 -13.24 7.88
CA MET A 177 1.07 -13.20 6.45
C MET A 177 1.56 -11.81 6.06
N GLN A 178 0.89 -10.76 6.55
CA GLN A 178 1.29 -9.39 6.35
C GLN A 178 2.71 -9.14 6.87
N MET A 179 2.99 -9.46 8.14
CA MET A 179 4.31 -9.22 8.72
C MET A 179 5.40 -10.03 8.02
N SER A 180 5.07 -11.24 7.58
CA SER A 180 5.96 -12.07 6.75
C SER A 180 6.25 -11.42 5.41
N LEU A 181 5.26 -10.84 4.74
CA LEU A 181 5.44 -10.10 3.49
C LEU A 181 6.32 -8.85 3.70
N ILE A 182 6.14 -8.12 4.81
CA ILE A 182 7.02 -6.99 5.18
C ILE A 182 8.45 -7.48 5.43
N GLY A 183 8.63 -8.58 6.16
CA GLY A 183 9.94 -9.19 6.40
C GLY A 183 10.63 -9.65 5.12
N LEU A 184 9.91 -10.29 4.21
CA LEU A 184 10.44 -10.70 2.90
C LEU A 184 10.76 -9.49 2.01
N ALA A 185 9.91 -8.46 2.01
CA ALA A 185 10.19 -7.19 1.34
C ALA A 185 11.48 -6.55 1.88
N ALA A 186 11.67 -6.59 3.21
CA ALA A 186 12.86 -6.09 3.88
C ALA A 186 14.13 -6.88 3.48
N ILE A 187 14.04 -8.22 3.35
CA ILE A 187 15.13 -9.04 2.84
C ILE A 187 15.47 -8.66 1.40
N LEU A 188 14.49 -8.63 0.50
CA LEU A 188 14.72 -8.32 -0.92
C LEU A 188 15.29 -6.90 -1.10
N TRP A 189 14.72 -5.91 -0.41
CA TRP A 189 15.23 -4.54 -0.43
C TRP A 189 16.64 -4.46 0.14
N GLY A 190 16.89 -5.08 1.31
CA GLY A 190 18.20 -5.05 1.95
C GLY A 190 19.26 -5.81 1.17
N TRP A 191 18.88 -6.88 0.46
CA TRP A 191 19.77 -7.63 -0.43
C TRP A 191 20.31 -6.74 -1.55
N GLU A 192 19.47 -5.89 -2.15
CA GLU A 192 19.89 -4.91 -3.15
C GLU A 192 20.87 -3.85 -2.61
N LYS A 193 20.93 -3.64 -1.28
CA LYS A 193 21.74 -2.57 -0.64
C LYS A 193 23.00 -3.08 0.03
N VAL A 194 22.93 -4.22 0.69
CA VAL A 194 24.01 -4.78 1.52
C VAL A 194 24.28 -6.26 1.25
N GLY A 195 23.62 -6.85 0.25
CA GLY A 195 23.79 -8.26 -0.14
C GLY A 195 23.40 -9.22 1.00
N PRO A 196 24.11 -10.36 1.16
CA PRO A 196 23.75 -11.40 2.14
C PRO A 196 23.83 -10.96 3.61
N ARG A 197 24.48 -9.82 3.90
CA ARG A 197 24.51 -9.26 5.26
C ARG A 197 23.12 -8.96 5.81
N ILE A 198 22.12 -8.74 4.93
CA ILE A 198 20.73 -8.57 5.36
C ILE A 198 20.20 -9.80 6.11
N LEU A 199 20.63 -11.01 5.74
CA LEU A 199 20.21 -12.24 6.41
C LEU A 199 20.80 -12.33 7.82
N LEU A 200 22.05 -11.89 8.00
CA LEU A 200 22.66 -11.77 9.33
C LEU A 200 21.92 -10.73 10.18
N MET A 201 21.62 -9.55 9.62
CA MET A 201 20.85 -8.51 10.31
C MET A 201 19.46 -9.03 10.72
N GLY A 202 18.78 -9.72 9.81
CA GLY A 202 17.47 -10.33 10.07
C GLY A 202 17.54 -11.42 11.13
N GLY A 203 18.54 -12.30 11.07
CA GLY A 203 18.78 -13.31 12.09
C GLY A 203 19.04 -12.69 13.46
N VAL A 204 19.91 -11.67 13.55
CA VAL A 204 20.19 -10.96 14.81
C VAL A 204 18.93 -10.29 15.37
N ALA A 205 18.17 -9.58 14.54
CA ALA A 205 16.94 -8.93 14.98
C ALA A 205 15.87 -9.92 15.44
N PHE A 206 15.70 -11.02 14.70
CA PHE A 206 14.80 -12.10 15.06
C PHE A 206 15.20 -12.75 16.38
N SER A 207 16.48 -13.10 16.56
CA SER A 207 16.98 -13.75 17.77
C SER A 207 16.96 -12.85 18.99
N LEU A 208 17.35 -11.57 18.85
CA LEU A 208 17.29 -10.60 19.95
C LEU A 208 15.84 -10.27 20.33
N GLY A 209 14.97 -10.10 19.33
CA GLY A 209 13.53 -9.91 19.53
C GLY A 209 12.91 -11.10 20.27
N LEU A 210 13.10 -12.31 19.77
CA LEU A 210 12.62 -13.52 20.43
C LEU A 210 13.19 -13.66 21.86
N GLY A 211 14.49 -13.38 22.04
CA GLY A 211 15.15 -13.48 23.33
C GLY A 211 14.59 -12.51 24.37
N VAL A 212 14.35 -11.25 23.99
CA VAL A 212 13.79 -10.25 24.90
C VAL A 212 12.33 -10.54 25.23
N GLU A 213 11.55 -11.05 24.28
CA GLU A 213 10.15 -11.46 24.50
C GLU A 213 10.03 -12.70 25.39
N LEU A 214 10.95 -13.66 25.22
CA LEU A 214 11.01 -14.84 26.08
C LEU A 214 11.41 -14.47 27.51
N LEU A 215 12.33 -13.52 27.67
CA LEU A 215 12.71 -12.99 28.98
C LEU A 215 11.54 -12.22 29.61
N GLY A 216 10.90 -11.34 28.83
CA GLY A 216 9.76 -10.52 29.23
C GLY A 216 8.58 -11.35 29.71
N SER A 217 8.09 -12.24 28.86
CA SER A 217 6.92 -13.09 29.16
C SER A 217 7.12 -14.04 30.35
N ARG A 218 8.37 -14.36 30.73
CA ARG A 218 8.67 -15.25 31.88
C ARG A 218 9.00 -14.52 33.16
N SER A 219 9.67 -13.38 33.07
CA SER A 219 10.22 -12.66 34.25
C SER A 219 9.51 -11.34 34.55
N GLY A 220 8.75 -10.80 33.60
CA GLY A 220 8.22 -9.45 33.66
C GLY A 220 9.22 -8.36 33.26
N PHE A 221 10.50 -8.68 33.07
CA PHE A 221 11.51 -7.74 32.59
C PHE A 221 11.91 -8.07 31.13
N PRO A 222 11.98 -7.09 30.20
CA PRO A 222 11.97 -5.65 30.44
C PRO A 222 10.61 -4.97 30.24
N PHE A 223 9.55 -5.68 29.83
CA PHE A 223 8.31 -5.03 29.38
C PHE A 223 7.26 -4.76 30.46
N GLY A 224 7.32 -5.45 31.61
CA GLY A 224 6.23 -5.56 32.58
C GLY A 224 5.67 -6.99 32.62
N HIS A 225 4.73 -7.29 33.51
CA HIS A 225 4.11 -8.61 33.58
C HIS A 225 2.99 -8.75 32.55
N TYR A 226 3.12 -9.73 31.64
CA TYR A 226 2.14 -10.07 30.62
C TYR A 226 2.20 -11.55 30.27
N SER A 227 1.16 -12.06 29.60
CA SER A 227 1.10 -13.45 29.15
C SER A 227 0.65 -13.56 27.69
N TYR A 228 1.33 -14.41 26.92
CA TYR A 228 0.96 -14.84 25.57
C TYR A 228 0.09 -16.11 25.55
N ALA A 229 -0.46 -16.56 26.69
CA ALA A 229 -1.16 -17.84 26.78
C ALA A 229 -2.34 -17.99 25.80
N SER A 230 -2.98 -16.88 25.42
CA SER A 230 -4.11 -16.83 24.48
C SER A 230 -3.69 -16.47 23.04
N ALA A 231 -2.39 -16.33 22.79
CA ALA A 231 -1.91 -15.89 21.49
C ALA A 231 -2.13 -16.96 20.40
N PRO A 232 -2.57 -16.57 19.19
CA PRO A 232 -2.80 -17.52 18.13
C PRO A 232 -1.49 -18.12 17.61
N PRO A 233 -1.49 -19.41 17.22
CA PRO A 233 -0.34 -20.03 16.58
C PRO A 233 -0.08 -19.45 15.18
N PRO A 234 1.13 -19.63 14.63
CA PRO A 234 2.30 -20.31 15.21
C PRO A 234 3.01 -19.48 16.29
N THR A 235 3.41 -20.17 17.36
CA THR A 235 4.27 -19.62 18.41
C THR A 235 5.63 -20.33 18.40
N LEU A 236 6.66 -19.62 18.82
CA LEU A 236 8.02 -20.11 18.98
C LEU A 236 8.42 -19.92 20.45
N LEU A 237 8.63 -21.03 21.17
CA LEU A 237 8.92 -21.01 22.61
C LEU A 237 7.87 -20.26 23.46
N GLY A 238 6.62 -20.21 22.99
CA GLY A 238 5.52 -19.48 23.63
C GLY A 238 5.32 -18.04 23.15
N VAL A 239 6.25 -17.51 22.34
CA VAL A 239 6.15 -16.16 21.76
C VAL A 239 5.52 -16.25 20.35
N PRO A 240 4.50 -15.45 20.01
CA PRO A 240 3.88 -15.47 18.68
C PRO A 240 4.88 -15.11 17.59
N LEU A 241 4.95 -15.89 16.51
CA LEU A 241 5.97 -15.73 15.46
C LEU A 241 5.92 -14.34 14.79
N ILE A 242 4.76 -13.70 14.77
CA ILE A 242 4.58 -12.34 14.25
C ILE A 242 5.47 -11.31 14.96
N VAL A 243 5.74 -11.49 16.25
CA VAL A 243 6.50 -10.54 17.08
C VAL A 243 7.98 -10.47 16.66
N PRO A 244 8.77 -11.57 16.64
CA PRO A 244 10.16 -11.51 16.19
C PRO A 244 10.30 -11.15 14.69
N LEU A 245 9.29 -11.42 13.85
CA LEU A 245 9.26 -10.90 12.48
C LEU A 245 9.11 -9.37 12.44
N GLY A 246 8.29 -8.81 13.32
CA GLY A 246 8.12 -7.37 13.52
C GLY A 246 9.41 -6.67 13.97
N TRP A 247 10.12 -7.29 14.91
CA TRP A 247 11.44 -6.81 15.38
C TRP A 247 12.47 -6.66 14.25
N PHE A 248 12.34 -7.46 13.18
CA PHE A 248 13.16 -7.28 11.99
C PHE A 248 12.55 -6.26 11.01
N GLY A 249 11.41 -6.58 10.39
CA GLY A 249 10.89 -5.84 9.24
C GLY A 249 10.52 -4.40 9.56
N MET A 250 9.80 -4.18 10.67
CA MET A 250 9.32 -2.85 11.05
C MET A 250 10.42 -1.98 11.65
N VAL A 251 11.33 -2.55 12.45
CA VAL A 251 12.48 -1.79 12.96
C VAL A 251 13.42 -1.39 11.83
N LEU A 252 13.62 -2.24 10.81
CA LEU A 252 14.41 -1.89 9.65
C LEU A 252 13.73 -0.80 8.78
N ALA A 253 12.41 -0.84 8.63
CA ALA A 253 11.66 0.24 8.00
C ALA A 253 11.77 1.56 8.77
N ALA A 254 11.65 1.52 10.10
CA ALA A 254 11.84 2.67 10.99
C ALA A 254 13.29 3.18 10.96
N HIS A 255 14.30 2.30 10.85
CA HIS A 255 15.70 2.67 10.68
C HIS A 255 15.92 3.45 9.38
N GLY A 256 15.35 2.97 8.27
CA GLY A 256 15.40 3.67 6.98
C GLY A 256 14.74 5.05 7.04
N LEU A 257 13.57 5.14 7.68
CA LEU A 257 12.84 6.40 7.88
C LEU A 257 13.59 7.38 8.80
N ALA A 258 14.30 6.87 9.81
CA ALA A 258 15.11 7.65 10.74
C ALA A 258 16.48 8.06 10.16
N LEU A 259 16.77 7.71 8.91
CA LEU A 259 18.09 7.89 8.28
C LEU A 259 19.21 7.30 9.16
N GLY A 260 18.91 6.16 9.79
CA GLY A 260 19.81 5.42 10.66
C GLY A 260 20.05 6.01 12.04
N ARG A 261 19.34 7.06 12.47
CA ARG A 261 19.51 7.68 13.80
C ARG A 261 18.89 6.77 14.88
N PRO A 262 19.66 6.10 15.75
CA PRO A 262 19.14 5.06 16.64
C PRO A 262 18.03 5.56 17.58
N TRP A 263 18.21 6.73 18.18
CA TRP A 263 17.22 7.32 19.08
C TRP A 263 15.88 7.60 18.38
N LEU A 264 15.91 8.05 17.11
CA LEU A 264 14.70 8.32 16.34
C LEU A 264 14.04 7.01 15.89
N THR A 265 14.84 5.98 15.56
CA THR A 265 14.30 4.63 15.33
C THR A 265 13.58 4.11 16.57
N GLY A 266 14.16 4.27 17.76
CA GLY A 266 13.51 3.93 19.02
C GLY A 266 12.16 4.63 19.20
N LEU A 267 12.09 5.95 18.94
CA LEU A 267 10.82 6.70 19.01
C LEU A 267 9.79 6.24 17.99
N LEU A 268 10.20 5.97 16.74
CA LEU A 268 9.32 5.44 15.70
C LEU A 268 8.78 4.06 16.07
N VAL A 269 9.61 3.22 16.67
CA VAL A 269 9.21 1.89 17.13
C VAL A 269 8.20 2.01 18.28
N VAL A 270 8.42 2.91 19.26
CA VAL A 270 7.43 3.21 20.31
C VAL A 270 6.13 3.76 19.73
N ALA A 271 6.18 4.65 18.74
CA ALA A 271 4.97 5.18 18.11
C ALA A 271 4.15 4.11 17.38
N TRP A 272 4.81 3.10 16.82
CA TRP A 272 4.16 1.91 16.28
C TRP A 272 3.56 1.05 17.39
N ASP A 273 4.31 0.84 18.48
CA ASP A 273 3.90 0.08 19.65
C ASP A 273 2.64 0.64 20.34
N LEU A 274 2.47 1.97 20.42
CA LEU A 274 1.24 2.59 20.92
C LEU A 274 -0.05 2.05 20.26
N GLY A 275 0.02 1.71 18.97
CA GLY A 275 -1.09 1.10 18.25
C GLY A 275 -1.20 -0.41 18.49
N LEU A 276 -0.07 -1.11 18.59
CA LEU A 276 -0.05 -2.55 18.90
C LEU A 276 -0.61 -2.85 20.28
N GLU A 277 -0.23 -2.06 21.29
CA GLU A 277 -0.70 -2.23 22.67
C GLU A 277 -2.19 -1.95 22.86
N ALA A 278 -2.81 -1.20 21.94
CA ALA A 278 -4.26 -1.09 21.92
C ALA A 278 -4.91 -2.25 21.15
N LEU A 279 -4.35 -2.64 20.00
CA LEU A 279 -4.94 -3.61 19.09
C LEU A 279 -4.81 -5.05 19.61
N MET A 280 -3.59 -5.47 19.96
CA MET A 280 -3.30 -6.87 20.22
C MET A 280 -3.93 -7.38 21.52
N PRO A 281 -3.91 -6.62 22.65
CA PRO A 281 -4.70 -6.96 23.83
C PRO A 281 -6.20 -7.00 23.57
N SER A 282 -6.74 -6.09 22.74
CA SER A 282 -8.18 -6.12 22.41
C SER A 282 -8.58 -7.37 21.62
N GLN A 283 -7.63 -7.98 20.90
CA GLN A 283 -7.80 -9.25 20.20
C GLN A 283 -7.40 -10.46 21.05
N GLY A 284 -7.01 -10.25 22.31
CA GLY A 284 -6.60 -11.31 23.24
C GLY A 284 -5.24 -11.94 22.93
N TYR A 285 -4.36 -11.26 22.18
CA TYR A 285 -3.06 -11.85 21.81
C TYR A 285 -2.09 -11.87 22.99
N TRP A 286 -2.16 -10.85 23.84
CA TRP A 286 -1.51 -10.86 25.14
C TRP A 286 -2.38 -10.15 26.16
N VAL A 287 -2.18 -10.52 27.42
CA VAL A 287 -2.90 -9.93 28.54
C VAL A 287 -1.88 -9.34 29.51
N TRP A 288 -1.99 -8.03 29.74
CA TRP A 288 -1.20 -7.32 30.75
C TRP A 288 -1.70 -7.61 32.15
N GLN A 289 -0.77 -7.72 33.10
CA GLN A 289 -1.03 -8.02 34.52
C GLN A 289 -0.40 -6.97 35.44
N ASP A 290 -0.08 -5.80 34.89
CA ASP A 290 0.60 -4.74 35.63
C ASP A 290 -0.35 -4.00 36.58
N PRO A 291 0.04 -3.73 37.84
CA PRO A 291 -0.79 -3.00 38.80
C PRO A 291 -0.92 -1.51 38.49
N HIS A 292 -0.04 -0.95 37.66
CA HIS A 292 0.02 0.47 37.31
C HIS A 292 0.09 0.68 35.79
N PRO A 293 -0.97 0.27 35.05
CA PRO A 293 -0.99 0.38 33.60
C PRO A 293 -0.96 1.84 33.15
N LEU A 294 -0.20 2.13 32.09
CA LEU A 294 -0.14 3.44 31.46
C LEU A 294 -1.10 3.54 30.27
N TRP A 295 -1.08 2.55 29.38
CA TRP A 295 -1.79 2.61 28.10
C TRP A 295 -2.29 1.23 27.69
N TYR A 296 -3.61 1.06 27.60
CA TYR A 296 -4.27 -0.22 27.24
C TYR A 296 -3.73 -1.45 28.01
N GLY A 297 -3.37 -1.25 29.29
CA GLY A 297 -2.82 -2.28 30.17
C GLY A 297 -1.29 -2.30 30.23
N ALA A 298 -0.59 -1.81 29.19
CA ALA A 298 0.87 -1.79 29.17
C ALA A 298 1.43 -0.74 30.14
N PRO A 299 2.46 -1.07 30.95
CA PRO A 299 3.14 -0.11 31.82
C PRO A 299 4.11 0.78 31.05
N LEU A 300 4.57 1.87 31.67
CA LEU A 300 5.61 2.75 31.10
C LEU A 300 6.89 1.97 30.72
N GLN A 301 7.20 0.92 31.49
CA GLN A 301 8.37 0.07 31.29
C GLN A 301 8.40 -0.57 29.88
N ASN A 302 7.24 -0.97 29.34
CA ASN A 302 7.11 -1.51 27.99
C ASN A 302 7.67 -0.54 26.95
N TYR A 303 7.22 0.71 26.97
CA TYR A 303 7.64 1.72 26.01
C TYR A 303 9.12 2.07 26.11
N LEU A 304 9.68 2.06 27.32
CA LEU A 304 11.12 2.24 27.51
C LEU A 304 11.93 1.07 26.92
N ALA A 305 11.44 -0.16 27.08
CA ALA A 305 12.04 -1.35 26.49
C ALA A 305 11.95 -1.34 24.96
N TRP A 306 10.79 -1.01 24.39
CA TRP A 306 10.61 -0.85 22.94
C TRP A 306 11.53 0.23 22.34
N PHE A 307 11.68 1.36 23.03
CA PHE A 307 12.63 2.40 22.65
C PHE A 307 14.07 1.87 22.64
N ALA A 308 14.50 1.23 23.74
CA ALA A 308 15.85 0.72 23.89
C ALA A 308 16.18 -0.38 22.87
N MET A 309 15.27 -1.32 22.65
CA MET A 309 15.42 -2.38 21.65
C MET A 309 15.45 -1.83 20.22
N GLY A 310 14.53 -0.93 19.87
CA GLY A 310 14.50 -0.29 18.56
C GLY A 310 15.79 0.50 18.27
N ALA A 311 16.28 1.26 19.25
CA ALA A 311 17.55 1.97 19.13
C ALA A 311 18.75 1.02 19.03
N THR A 312 18.78 -0.05 19.82
CA THR A 312 19.87 -1.04 19.81
C THR A 312 19.95 -1.76 18.45
N LEU A 313 18.83 -2.23 17.92
CA LEU A 313 18.78 -2.86 16.61
C LEU A 313 19.19 -1.89 15.49
N SER A 314 18.73 -0.64 15.56
CA SER A 314 19.14 0.41 14.62
C SER A 314 20.66 0.66 14.65
N TRP A 315 21.26 0.68 15.85
CA TRP A 315 22.70 0.78 16.01
C TRP A 315 23.43 -0.44 15.44
N ILE A 316 22.93 -1.65 15.63
CA ILE A 316 23.48 -2.87 15.02
C ILE A 316 23.42 -2.78 13.49
N TYR A 317 22.30 -2.34 12.91
CA TYR A 317 22.17 -2.18 11.45
C TYR A 317 23.19 -1.19 10.89
N LEU A 318 23.45 -0.07 11.58
CA LEU A 318 24.51 0.88 11.20
C LEU A 318 25.90 0.21 11.16
N ARG A 319 26.20 -0.65 12.14
CA ARG A 319 27.49 -1.35 12.21
C ARG A 319 27.64 -2.40 11.12
N LEU A 320 26.56 -3.11 10.80
CA LEU A 320 26.59 -4.21 9.84
C LEU A 320 26.47 -3.76 8.37
N GLY A 321 25.89 -2.59 8.09
CA GLY A 321 25.78 -2.10 6.71
C GLY A 321 25.27 -0.67 6.55
N GLN A 322 26.18 0.27 6.34
CA GLN A 322 25.86 1.68 6.07
C GLN A 322 25.10 1.91 4.73
N GLY A 323 25.14 0.93 3.81
CA GLY A 323 24.40 0.99 2.54
C GLY A 323 22.89 1.09 2.69
N LEU A 324 22.34 0.75 3.87
CA LEU A 324 20.93 0.88 4.21
C LEU A 324 20.46 2.36 4.24
N LEU A 325 21.37 3.30 4.48
CA LEU A 325 21.07 4.74 4.56
C LEU A 325 20.82 5.37 3.19
N LEU A 326 21.22 4.71 2.11
CA LEU A 326 21.22 5.25 0.75
C LEU A 326 19.92 4.96 -0.03
N GLY A 327 18.91 4.36 0.60
CA GLY A 327 17.67 4.01 -0.09
C GLY A 327 16.44 4.01 0.81
N GLY A 328 15.76 5.14 0.97
CA GLY A 328 14.51 5.25 1.75
C GLY A 328 13.31 4.45 1.23
N GLY A 329 13.50 3.48 0.34
CA GLY A 329 12.43 2.66 -0.24
C GLY A 329 11.63 1.90 0.81
N LEU A 330 12.29 1.16 1.71
CA LEU A 330 11.61 0.39 2.76
C LEU A 330 10.94 1.28 3.83
N ALA A 331 11.30 2.56 3.94
CA ALA A 331 10.60 3.50 4.83
C ALA A 331 9.11 3.63 4.47
N TRP A 332 8.72 3.31 3.24
CA TRP A 332 7.31 3.21 2.86
C TRP A 332 6.54 2.16 3.65
N ALA A 333 7.16 1.07 4.11
CA ALA A 333 6.49 0.10 4.96
C ALA A 333 5.99 0.74 6.26
N TYR A 334 6.83 1.55 6.90
CA TYR A 334 6.44 2.30 8.08
C TYR A 334 5.35 3.35 7.78
N ARG A 335 5.44 4.06 6.65
CA ARG A 335 4.43 5.05 6.25
C ARG A 335 3.06 4.42 5.98
N LEU A 336 3.06 3.26 5.32
CA LEU A 336 1.85 2.50 5.05
C LEU A 336 1.24 1.99 6.36
N GLU A 337 2.04 1.46 7.27
CA GLU A 337 1.56 1.11 8.63
C GLU A 337 1.00 2.33 9.37
N GLY A 338 1.66 3.48 9.30
CA GLY A 338 1.20 4.74 9.89
C GLY A 338 -0.11 5.28 9.31
N LEU A 339 -0.60 4.70 8.21
CA LEU A 339 -1.93 4.95 7.66
C LEU A 339 -2.91 3.84 8.05
N PHE A 340 -2.55 2.58 7.82
CA PHE A 340 -3.45 1.44 7.94
C PHE A 340 -3.69 0.99 9.38
N LEU A 341 -2.69 1.07 10.27
CA LEU A 341 -2.86 0.68 11.66
C LEU A 341 -3.82 1.63 12.41
N PRO A 342 -3.66 2.96 12.36
CA PRO A 342 -4.65 3.90 12.91
C PRO A 342 -6.05 3.72 12.34
N MET A 343 -6.17 3.50 11.02
CA MET A 343 -7.46 3.26 10.38
C MET A 343 -8.10 1.95 10.88
N GLY A 344 -7.31 0.89 11.02
CA GLY A 344 -7.76 -0.37 11.61
C GLY A 344 -8.24 -0.20 13.05
N LEU A 345 -7.48 0.51 13.89
CA LEU A 345 -7.87 0.84 15.27
C LEU A 345 -9.21 1.58 15.31
N ALA A 346 -9.42 2.57 14.43
CA ALA A 346 -10.69 3.29 14.33
C ALA A 346 -11.86 2.36 13.94
N LEU A 347 -11.63 1.44 13.01
CA LEU A 347 -12.64 0.44 12.60
C LEU A 347 -13.02 -0.52 13.74
N PHE A 348 -12.08 -0.85 14.62
CA PHE A 348 -12.34 -1.63 15.84
C PHE A 348 -12.92 -0.78 17.00
N GLY A 349 -13.24 0.50 16.77
CA GLY A 349 -13.80 1.40 17.78
C GLY A 349 -12.78 1.96 18.77
N LEU A 350 -11.49 1.71 18.57
CA LEU A 350 -10.39 2.16 19.43
C LEU A 350 -9.93 3.58 19.04
N TRP A 351 -10.86 4.54 19.03
CA TRP A 351 -10.62 5.91 18.55
C TRP A 351 -9.47 6.66 19.24
N PRO A 352 -9.29 6.60 20.59
CA PRO A 352 -8.15 7.24 21.24
C PRO A 352 -6.82 6.66 20.76
N ALA A 353 -6.74 5.34 20.57
CA ALA A 353 -5.55 4.68 20.05
C ALA A 353 -5.28 5.02 18.59
N ALA A 354 -6.32 5.04 17.76
CA ALA A 354 -6.23 5.46 16.37
C ALA A 354 -5.63 6.87 16.26
N LEU A 355 -6.14 7.83 17.04
CA LEU A 355 -5.65 9.20 17.02
C LEU A 355 -4.20 9.30 17.52
N MET A 356 -3.91 8.71 18.68
CA MET A 356 -2.56 8.82 19.28
C MET A 356 -1.49 8.11 18.43
N CYS A 357 -1.74 6.88 17.99
CA CYS A 357 -0.83 6.15 17.11
C CYS A 357 -0.68 6.89 15.77
N GLY A 358 -1.79 7.33 15.17
CA GLY A 358 -1.78 8.07 13.90
C GLY A 358 -0.97 9.36 13.97
N VAL A 359 -1.20 10.18 15.00
CA VAL A 359 -0.44 11.43 15.22
C VAL A 359 1.04 11.12 15.49
N ALA A 360 1.34 10.18 16.38
CA ALA A 360 2.72 9.86 16.75
C ALA A 360 3.54 9.33 15.57
N MET A 361 3.04 8.32 14.86
CA MET A 361 3.73 7.73 13.71
C MET A 361 3.92 8.75 12.58
N ASN A 362 2.89 9.53 12.24
CA ASN A 362 2.97 10.49 11.12
C ASN A 362 3.80 11.73 11.46
N ALA A 363 3.73 12.25 12.70
CA ALA A 363 4.54 13.40 13.12
C ALA A 363 6.04 13.06 13.10
N LEU A 364 6.42 11.88 13.61
CA LEU A 364 7.81 11.41 13.59
C LEU A 364 8.27 11.09 12.15
N ALA A 365 7.42 10.46 11.34
CA ALA A 365 7.71 10.18 9.94
C ALA A 365 7.88 11.45 9.09
N TRP A 366 7.19 12.54 9.45
CA TRP A 366 7.34 13.85 8.83
C TRP A 366 8.61 14.57 9.28
N TRP A 367 8.94 14.50 10.59
CA TRP A 367 10.16 15.09 11.11
C TRP A 367 11.42 14.42 10.51
N GLY A 368 11.44 13.09 10.42
CA GLY A 368 12.54 12.35 9.79
C GLY A 368 12.92 12.89 8.41
N VAL A 369 11.92 13.31 7.61
CA VAL A 369 12.10 13.92 6.28
C VAL A 369 12.66 15.34 6.37
N ARG A 370 12.17 16.19 7.29
CA ARG A 370 12.65 17.59 7.40
C ARG A 370 14.12 17.70 7.81
N SER A 371 14.67 16.69 8.48
CA SER A 371 16.11 16.64 8.76
C SER A 371 16.98 16.37 7.53
N GLU A 372 16.38 16.07 6.37
CA GLU A 372 17.04 16.16 5.07
C GLU A 372 17.19 17.64 4.69
N GLY A 373 18.25 18.30 5.21
CA GLY A 373 18.68 19.61 4.69
C GLY A 373 18.94 19.53 3.17
N PRO A 374 18.93 20.67 2.45
CA PRO A 374 19.13 20.67 1.00
C PRO A 374 20.43 19.95 0.65
N PRO A 375 20.44 19.09 -0.40
CA PRO A 375 21.62 18.32 -0.76
C PRO A 375 22.78 19.28 -1.07
N GLY A 376 23.87 19.17 -0.31
CA GLY A 376 25.12 19.85 -0.65
C GLY A 376 25.60 19.46 -2.06
N PRO A 377 26.38 20.32 -2.73
CA PRO A 377 26.62 20.29 -4.19
C PRO A 377 27.39 19.06 -4.73
N ARG A 378 27.64 18.03 -3.92
CA ARG A 378 28.40 16.83 -4.29
C ARG A 378 27.59 15.51 -4.29
N ARG A 379 26.26 15.54 -4.13
CA ARG A 379 25.45 14.35 -4.35
C ARG A 379 25.02 14.28 -5.81
N CYS A 380 25.65 13.34 -6.53
CA CYS A 380 25.50 13.10 -7.96
C CYS A 380 24.06 13.15 -8.47
N ARG A 381 23.92 13.84 -9.61
CA ARG A 381 22.88 13.69 -10.62
C ARG A 381 22.56 12.22 -10.87
N TYR A 382 21.46 11.74 -10.31
CA TYR A 382 20.69 10.64 -10.90
C TYR A 382 19.21 11.01 -10.85
N SER A 383 18.76 11.58 -11.97
CA SER A 383 17.41 11.37 -12.52
C SER A 383 16.21 11.56 -11.58
N SER A 384 16.01 12.76 -11.05
CA SER A 384 14.68 13.24 -10.66
C SER A 384 14.01 14.11 -11.75
N ALA A 385 14.65 14.29 -12.90
CA ALA A 385 14.14 15.07 -14.01
C ALA A 385 13.40 14.20 -15.04
N ALA A 386 12.08 14.01 -14.84
CA ALA A 386 11.10 13.78 -15.92
C ALA A 386 9.64 13.67 -15.42
N TRP A 387 9.34 13.89 -14.13
CA TRP A 387 7.95 13.90 -13.64
C TRP A 387 7.43 15.30 -13.26
N PHE A 388 8.29 16.31 -13.10
CA PHE A 388 7.92 17.53 -12.37
C PHE A 388 8.42 18.90 -12.89
N SER A 389 9.02 19.04 -14.08
CA SER A 389 9.30 20.39 -14.61
C SER A 389 8.18 20.85 -15.56
N ARG A 390 7.37 21.80 -15.07
CA ARG A 390 6.86 22.90 -15.90
C ARG A 390 8.09 23.56 -16.54
N ASP A 391 8.14 23.60 -17.86
CA ASP A 391 8.37 24.86 -18.56
C ASP A 391 7.88 24.77 -20.01
N SER A 392 6.79 25.49 -20.22
CA SER A 392 6.41 26.06 -21.50
C SER A 392 7.36 27.22 -21.82
N ARG A 393 7.78 27.35 -23.10
CA ARG A 393 8.70 28.36 -23.69
C ARG A 393 10.16 27.88 -23.60
N GLU A 394 10.97 27.75 -24.64
CA GLU A 394 11.00 28.33 -25.98
C GLU A 394 11.42 27.27 -27.01
N VAL A 395 10.79 27.31 -28.17
CA VAL A 395 11.30 26.73 -29.41
C VAL A 395 11.98 27.86 -30.18
N ALA A 396 13.17 27.54 -30.71
CA ALA A 396 13.85 28.11 -31.90
C ALA A 396 15.12 28.92 -31.64
N PRO A 397 16.06 28.94 -32.62
CA PRO A 397 16.15 28.11 -33.84
C PRO A 397 17.04 26.88 -33.70
#